data_AF-A0A2P5N9C9-F1
#
_entry.id   AF-A0A2P5N9C9-F1
#
_cell.length_a   1.000
_cell.length_b   1.000
_cell.length_c   1.000
_cell.angle_alpha   90.00
_cell.angle_beta   90.00
_cell.angle_gamma   90.00
#
_symmetry.space_group_name_H-M   'P 1'
#
loop_
_entity.id
_entity.type
_entity.pdbx_description
1 polymer ?
#
loop_
_entity_poly.entity_id
_entity_poly.type
_entity_poly.pdbx_seq_one_letter_code
_entity_poly.pdbx_strand_id
1 'polypeptide(L)' 'MAALIADGVELMVVGMSIVFIFLAMLVLVINFVSGLIQRYLPEPTVVPVAVRKSTGAVEQQTIAAITAAVHQYRAKHGDS' A
#
# COMPACT_ATOMS: atom_id res chain seq x y z
N MET A 1 38.10 -29.29 32.53
CA MET A 1 37.37 -28.00 32.43
C MET A 1 37.14 -27.60 30.98
N ALA A 2 38.18 -27.55 30.13
CA ALA A 2 38.03 -27.21 28.70
C ALA A 2 37.04 -28.09 27.93
N ALA A 3 36.96 -29.39 28.22
CA ALA A 3 36.03 -30.32 27.56
C ALA A 3 34.55 -29.94 27.78
N LEU A 4 34.14 -29.57 29.00
CA LEU A 4 32.75 -29.23 29.28
C LEU A 4 32.32 -27.90 28.63
N ILE A 5 33.28 -26.96 28.50
CA ILE A 5 33.05 -25.71 27.78
C ILE A 5 32.90 -25.99 26.27
N ALA A 6 33.71 -26.89 25.71
CA ALA A 6 33.60 -27.30 24.31
C ALA A 6 32.24 -27.94 24.01
N ASP A 7 31.79 -28.87 24.86
CA ASP A 7 30.47 -29.51 24.74
C ASP A 7 29.32 -28.49 24.83
N GLY A 8 29.45 -27.52 25.74
CA GLY A 8 28.46 -26.44 25.89
C GLY A 8 28.38 -25.52 24.67
N VAL A 9 29.52 -25.22 24.03
CA VAL A 9 29.58 -24.43 22.80
C VAL A 9 28.97 -25.20 21.62
N GLU A 10 29.24 -26.51 21.52
CA GLU A 10 28.63 -27.36 20.49
C GLU A 10 27.10 -27.35 20.61
N LEU A 11 26.57 -27.52 21.83
CA LEU A 11 25.13 -27.42 22.09
C LEU A 11 24.56 -26.04 21.76
N MET A 12 25.31 -24.96 22.02
CA MET A 12 24.86 -23.60 21.72
C MET A 12 24.75 -23.37 20.21
N VAL A 13 25.73 -23.85 19.42
CA VAL A 13 25.71 -23.77 17.96
C VAL A 13 24.54 -24.58 17.39
N VAL A 14 24.34 -25.80 17.89
CA VAL A 14 23.22 -26.66 17.49
C VAL A 14 21.89 -25.98 17.79
N GLY A 15 21.68 -25.52 19.02
CA GLY A 15 20.45 -24.83 19.42
C GLY A 15 20.18 -23.57 18.59
N MET A 16 21.22 -22.75 18.35
CA MET A 16 21.11 -21.54 17.54
C MET A 16 20.73 -21.86 16.09
N SER A 17 21.30 -22.91 15.51
CA SER A 17 21.00 -23.32 14.13
C SER A 17 19.56 -23.82 13.96
N ILE A 18 19.05 -24.61 14.92
CA ILE A 18 17.67 -25.14 14.88
C ILE A 18 16.67 -23.98 14.96
N VAL A 19 16.88 -23.05 15.89
CA VAL A 19 16.03 -21.86 16.03
C VAL A 19 16.08 -21.01 14.76
N PHE A 20 17.28 -20.79 14.21
CA PHE A 20 17.43 -20.02 12.98
C PHE A 20 16.69 -20.65 11.80
N ILE A 21 16.83 -21.97 11.59
CA ILE A 21 16.13 -22.71 10.54
C ILE A 21 14.62 -22.63 10.73
N PHE A 22 14.14 -22.80 11.96
CA PHE A 22 12.72 -22.72 12.29
C PHE A 22 12.14 -21.33 11.98
N LEU A 23 12.82 -20.27 12.40
CA LEU A 23 12.43 -18.90 12.11
C LEU A 23 12.49 -18.60 10.60
N ALA A 24 13.54 -19.05 9.91
CA ALA A 24 13.65 -18.89 8.46
C ALA A 24 12.49 -19.58 7.72
N MET A 25 12.11 -20.79 8.15
CA MET A 25 10.94 -21.49 7.62
C MET A 25 9.64 -20.70 7.86
N LEU A 26 9.43 -20.18 9.07
CA LEU A 26 8.27 -19.34 9.36
C LEU A 26 8.23 -18.07 8.50
N VAL A 27 9.36 -17.39 8.35
CA VAL A 27 9.47 -16.20 7.49
C VAL A 27 9.13 -16.55 6.04
N LEU A 28 9.62 -17.68 5.51
CA LEU A 28 9.27 -18.14 4.17
C LEU A 28 7.76 -18.36 4.00
N VAL A 29 7.12 -19.02 4.99
CA VAL A 29 5.67 -19.23 4.97
C VAL A 29 4.91 -17.90 4.98
N ILE A 30 5.31 -16.96 5.85
CA ILE A 30 4.68 -15.63 5.92
C ILE A 30 4.84 -14.88 4.59
N ASN A 31 6.02 -14.93 3.97
CA ASN A 31 6.25 -14.32 2.66
C ASN A 31 5.39 -14.99 1.57
N PHE A 32 5.30 -16.31 1.58
CA PHE A 32 4.46 -17.05 0.63
C PHE A 32 2.99 -16.65 0.77
N VAL A 33 2.48 -16.61 2.01
CA VAL A 33 1.13 -16.16 2.31
C VAL A 33 0.94 -14.69 1.90
N SER A 34 1.90 -13.81 2.17
CA SER A 34 1.83 -12.40 1.76
C SER A 34 1.72 -12.24 0.23
N GLY A 35 2.53 -12.98 -0.53
CA GLY A 35 2.44 -13.00 -1.99
C GLY A 35 1.14 -13.61 -2.51
N LEU A 36 0.64 -14.64 -1.83
CA LEU A 36 -0.66 -15.26 -2.16
C LEU A 36 -1.80 -14.27 -1.91
N ILE A 37 -1.80 -13.59 -0.77
CA ILE A 37 -2.80 -12.57 -0.43
C ILE A 37 -2.77 -11.45 -1.47
N GLN A 38 -1.61 -10.87 -1.79
CA GLN A 38 -1.53 -9.79 -2.80
C GLN A 38 -2.06 -10.22 -4.18
N ARG A 39 -1.90 -11.49 -4.56
CA ARG A 39 -2.33 -12.01 -5.86
C ARG A 39 -3.82 -12.39 -5.90
N TYR A 40 -4.36 -12.98 -4.84
CA TYR A 40 -5.72 -13.52 -4.81
C TYR A 40 -6.73 -12.59 -4.11
N LEU A 41 -6.25 -11.78 -3.17
CA LEU A 41 -6.97 -10.69 -2.52
C LEU A 41 -6.19 -9.40 -2.80
N PRO A 42 -6.18 -8.91 -4.05
CA PRO A 42 -5.60 -7.61 -4.34
C PRO A 42 -6.34 -6.59 -3.48
N GLU A 43 -5.68 -6.17 -2.41
CA GLU A 43 -6.11 -5.06 -1.60
C GLU A 43 -6.25 -3.89 -2.58
N PRO A 44 -7.40 -3.19 -2.63
CA PRO A 44 -7.54 -2.04 -3.49
C PRO A 44 -6.41 -1.11 -3.11
N THR A 45 -5.38 -1.08 -3.94
CA THR A 45 -4.29 -0.12 -3.79
C THR A 45 -5.03 1.19 -3.88
N VAL A 46 -5.18 1.87 -2.74
CA VAL A 46 -5.44 3.30 -2.71
C VAL A 46 -4.21 3.87 -3.38
N VAL A 47 -4.26 3.90 -4.70
CA VAL A 47 -3.31 4.63 -5.52
C VAL A 47 -3.39 6.01 -4.90
N PRO A 48 -2.31 6.54 -4.31
CA PRO A 48 -2.28 7.96 -4.04
C PRO A 48 -2.54 8.54 -5.42
N VAL A 49 -3.73 9.09 -5.64
CA VAL A 49 -4.04 9.80 -6.87
C VAL A 49 -2.97 10.84 -6.89
N ALA A 50 -1.93 10.62 -7.71
CA ALA A 50 -1.00 11.66 -8.05
C ALA A 50 -1.94 12.70 -8.64
N VAL A 51 -2.24 13.73 -7.85
CA VAL A 51 -2.99 14.88 -8.29
C VAL A 51 -2.10 15.48 -9.36
N ARG A 52 -2.23 14.98 -10.58
CA ARG A 52 -1.82 15.70 -11.77
C ARG A 52 -2.65 16.94 -11.68
N LYS A 53 -2.01 18.00 -11.19
CA LYS A 53 -2.55 19.33 -11.10
C LYS A 53 -2.76 19.81 -12.55
N SER A 54 -3.80 19.30 -13.20
CA SER A 54 -4.35 19.83 -14.44
C SER A 54 -5.20 21.04 -14.06
N THR A 55 -4.57 22.03 -13.42
CA THR A 55 -5.26 23.22 -12.91
C THR A 55 -6.04 23.86 -14.04
N GLY A 56 -5.47 23.93 -15.25
CA GLY A 56 -6.13 24.58 -16.39
C GLY A 56 -7.40 23.89 -16.89
N ALA A 57 -7.43 22.56 -16.99
CA ALA A 57 -8.58 21.85 -17.57
C ALA A 57 -9.78 21.81 -16.60
N VAL A 58 -9.51 21.60 -15.31
CA VAL A 58 -10.54 21.57 -14.26
C VAL A 58 -11.10 22.98 -14.01
N GLU A 59 -10.21 23.99 -13.99
CA GLU A 59 -10.61 25.40 -13.84
C GLU A 59 -11.45 25.87 -15.03
N GLN A 60 -11.07 25.52 -16.27
CA GLN A 60 -11.84 25.87 -17.45
C GLN A 60 -13.21 25.17 -17.52
N GLN A 61 -13.29 23.91 -17.08
CA GLN A 61 -14.57 23.19 -16.96
C GLN A 61 -15.46 23.80 -15.88
N THR A 62 -14.88 24.23 -14.75
CA THR A 62 -15.62 24.87 -13.65
C THR A 62 -16.15 26.23 -14.10
N ILE A 63 -15.33 27.04 -14.78
CA ILE A 63 -15.74 28.32 -15.35
C ILE A 63 -16.88 28.11 -16.37
N ALA A 64 -16.75 27.14 -17.28
CA ALA A 64 -17.79 26.84 -18.26
C ALA A 64 -19.12 26.41 -17.61
N ALA A 65 -19.07 25.59 -16.56
CA ALA A 65 -20.26 25.16 -15.82
C ALA A 65 -20.94 26.35 -15.10
N ILE A 66 -20.15 27.23 -14.48
CA ILE A 66 -20.66 28.44 -13.82
C ILE A 66 -21.29 29.38 -14.86
N THR A 67 -20.62 29.61 -16.00
CA THR A 67 -21.15 30.44 -17.10
C THR A 67 -22.48 29.89 -17.62
N ALA A 68 -22.58 28.57 -17.83
CA ALA A 68 -23.82 27.93 -18.27
C ALA A 68 -24.95 28.10 -17.24
N ALA A 69 -24.65 27.95 -15.95
CA ALA A 69 -25.62 28.15 -14.88
C ALA A 69 -26.12 29.61 -14.81
N VAL A 70 -25.22 30.58 -14.93
CA VAL A 70 -25.59 32.02 -14.95
C VAL A 70 -26.41 32.35 -16.19
N HIS A 71 -26.06 31.82 -17.36
CA HIS A 71 -26.86 31.98 -18.59
C HIS A 71 -28.26 31.40 -18.43
N GLN A 72 -28.38 30.19 -17.87
CA GLN A 72 -29.70 29.60 -17.57
C GLN A 72 -30.50 30.44 -16.58
N TYR A 73 -29.87 30.94 -15.52
CA TYR A 73 -30.53 31.77 -14.52
C TYR A 73 -31.06 33.07 -15.15
N ARG A 74 -30.25 33.75 -15.97
CA ARG A 74 -30.64 34.97 -16.68
C ARG A 74 -31.72 34.73 -17.73
N ALA A 75 -31.65 33.62 -18.47
CA ALA A 75 -32.69 33.24 -19.42
C ALA A 75 -34.02 32.90 -18.72
N LYS A 76 -33.95 32.35 -17.50
CA LYS A 76 -35.13 31.98 -16.71
C LYS A 76 -35.72 33.12 -15.88
N HIS A 77 -34.93 34.14 -15.52
CA HIS A 77 -35.36 35.25 -14.64
C HIS A 77 -35.33 36.63 -15.30
N GLY A 78 -34.92 36.74 -16.57
CA GLY A 78 -34.88 37.99 -17.33
C GLY A 78 -36.12 38.27 -18.19
N ASP A 79 -37.16 37.44 -18.08
CA ASP A 79 -38.43 37.55 -18.84
C ASP A 79 -39.62 37.76 -17.90
N SER A 80 -39.49 38.69 -16.95
CA SER A 80 -40.59 39.23 -16.13
C SER A 80 -40.46 40.74 -16.01
#